data_AF-A0A0G1PWW6-F1
#
_entry.id   AF-A0A0G1PWW6-F1
#
_cell.length_a   1.000
_cell.length_b   1.000
_cell.length_c   1.000
_cell.angle_alpha   90.00
_cell.angle_beta   90.00
_cell.angle_gamma   90.00
#
_symmetry.space_group_name_H-M   'P 1'
#
loop_
_entity.id
_entity.type
_entity.pdbx_description
1 polymer ?
#
loop_
_entity_poly.entity_id
_entity_poly.type
_entity_poly.pdbx_seq_one_letter_code
_entity_poly.pdbx_strand_id
1 'polypeptide(L)'
;MNLARYIDHTNLKPTATPEDIKNLCGEAKKFGFKAVCVNSCYVALASELLKGSDVLVCAVAGFPLGAMSTAAKKFEAEEAVKDGAGEIDMVMNIGLAKDGDWKGIEEDILAVK
;
A
#
# COMPACT_ATOMS: atom_id res chain seq x y z
N MET A 1 15.40 2.85 21.75
CA MET A 1 14.41 2.31 20.79
C MET A 1 14.29 3.31 19.65
N ASN A 2 14.50 2.88 18.40
CA ASN A 2 14.34 3.78 17.24
C ASN A 2 12.89 3.69 16.73
N LEU A 3 12.06 4.68 17.08
CA LEU A 3 10.65 4.72 16.70
C LEU A 3 10.43 4.80 15.19
N ALA A 4 11.35 5.41 14.44
CA ALA A 4 11.18 5.62 13.00
C ALA A 4 11.01 4.29 12.24
N ARG A 5 11.67 3.23 12.71
CA ARG A 5 11.61 1.89 12.09
C ARG A 5 10.28 1.14 12.34
N TYR A 6 9.31 1.78 12.98
CA TYR A 6 7.95 1.29 13.19
C TYR A 6 6.90 2.17 12.49
N ILE A 7 7.32 3.16 11.69
CA ILE A 7 6.43 4.13 11.06
C ILE A 7 6.43 3.91 9.55
N ASP A 8 5.22 3.76 9.01
CA ASP A 8 4.94 3.85 7.58
C ASP A 8 4.45 5.25 7.27
N HIS A 9 5.31 6.04 6.65
CA HIS A 9 5.04 7.44 6.36
C HIS A 9 4.05 7.54 5.20
N THR A 10 2.83 8.00 5.50
CA THR A 10 1.67 7.71 4.65
C THR A 10 1.12 8.96 3.96
N ASN A 11 0.86 8.88 2.66
CA ASN A 11 0.01 9.84 1.96
C ASN A 11 -0.96 9.13 1.00
N LEU A 12 -2.19 8.95 1.47
CA LEU A 12 -3.29 8.33 0.73
C LEU A 12 -4.39 9.32 0.36
N LYS A 13 -4.11 10.62 0.42
CA LYS A 13 -5.10 11.65 0.04
C LYS A 13 -5.44 11.48 -1.45
N PRO A 14 -6.72 11.56 -1.85
CA PRO A 14 -7.11 11.47 -3.26
C PRO A 14 -6.60 12.65 -4.09
N THR A 15 -6.18 13.73 -3.43
CA THR A 15 -5.59 14.93 -4.05
C THR A 15 -4.06 14.95 -4.00
N ALA A 16 -3.42 13.86 -3.58
CA ALA A 16 -1.95 13.79 -3.56
C ALA A 16 -1.41 13.97 -4.99
N THR A 17 -0.34 14.74 -5.12
CA THR A 17 0.35 14.99 -6.39
C THR A 17 1.70 14.29 -6.41
N PRO A 18 2.35 14.13 -7.58
CA PRO A 18 3.72 13.60 -7.64
C PRO A 18 4.72 14.37 -6.76
N GLU A 19 4.54 15.68 -6.58
CA GLU A 19 5.42 16.48 -5.73
C GLU A 19 5.24 16.14 -4.25
N ASP A 20 4.00 15.87 -3.81
CA ASP A 20 3.73 15.41 -2.46
C ASP A 20 4.40 14.05 -2.18
N ILE A 21 4.42 13.16 -3.17
CA ILE A 21 5.09 11.85 -3.06
C ILE A 21 6.62 12.00 -2.99
N LYS A 22 7.20 12.94 -3.74
CA LYS A 22 8.65 13.24 -3.61
C LYS A 22 8.99 13.75 -2.22
N ASN A 23 8.20 14.67 -1.68
CA ASN A 23 8.40 15.19 -0.34
C ASN A 23 8.28 14.08 0.71
N LEU A 24 7.25 13.23 0.59
CA LEU A 24 7.05 12.05 1.44
C LEU A 24 8.28 11.13 1.44
N CYS A 25 8.80 10.78 0.26
CA CYS A 25 9.98 9.93 0.12
C CYS A 25 11.24 10.60 0.69
N GLY A 26 11.42 11.91 0.46
CA GLY A 26 12.54 12.68 0.99
C GLY A 26 12.56 12.70 2.52
N GLU A 27 11.39 12.91 3.14
CA GLU A 27 11.22 12.85 4.59
C GLU A 27 11.51 11.44 5.13
N ALA A 28 10.98 10.41 4.47
CA ALA A 28 11.21 9.02 4.90
C ALA A 28 12.68 8.62 4.87
N LYS A 29 13.43 9.03 3.84
CA LYS A 29 14.90 8.87 3.80
C LYS A 29 15.59 9.64 4.91
N LYS A 30 15.21 10.91 5.11
CA LYS A 30 15.84 11.80 6.10
C LYS A 30 15.69 11.27 7.53
N PHE A 31 14.51 10.74 7.86
CA PHE A 31 14.21 10.27 9.22
C PHE A 31 14.40 8.77 9.42
N GLY A 32 14.68 8.02 8.35
CA GLY A 32 14.90 6.58 8.41
C GLY A 32 13.64 5.80 8.79
N PHE A 33 12.50 6.18 8.21
CA PHE A 33 11.24 5.46 8.43
C PHE A 33 11.30 4.03 7.87
N LYS A 34 10.31 3.20 8.24
CA LYS A 34 10.24 1.80 7.79
C LYS A 34 9.81 1.73 6.33
N ALA A 35 8.71 2.37 6.00
CA ALA A 35 8.17 2.43 4.65
C ALA A 35 7.57 3.81 4.33
N VAL A 36 7.27 4.03 3.05
CA VAL A 36 6.26 4.99 2.61
C VAL A 36 5.01 4.24 2.18
N CYS A 37 3.82 4.69 2.57
CA CYS A 37 2.56 4.10 2.15
C CYS A 37 1.82 5.03 1.19
N VAL A 38 1.53 4.56 -0.02
CA VAL A 38 0.96 5.36 -1.13
C VAL A 38 -0.15 4.60 -1.87
N ASN A 39 -0.98 5.34 -2.61
CA ASN A 39 -1.94 4.72 -3.54
C ASN A 39 -1.19 4.00 -4.67
N SER A 40 -1.76 2.92 -5.20
CA SER A 40 -1.14 2.03 -6.20
C SER A 40 -0.56 2.76 -7.41
N CYS A 41 -1.18 3.86 -7.85
CA CYS A 41 -0.70 4.67 -8.97
C CYS A 41 0.65 5.39 -8.76
N TYR A 42 1.14 5.49 -7.51
CA TYR A 42 2.40 6.16 -7.18
C TYR A 42 3.54 5.20 -6.83
N VAL A 43 3.30 3.89 -6.86
CA VAL A 43 4.27 2.88 -6.44
C VAL A 43 5.56 2.96 -7.26
N ALA A 44 5.46 2.99 -8.59
CA ALA A 44 6.63 3.09 -9.47
C ALA A 44 7.47 4.35 -9.19
N LEU A 45 6.80 5.49 -8.94
CA LEU A 45 7.47 6.74 -8.60
C LEU A 45 8.18 6.64 -7.23
N ALA A 46 7.49 6.15 -6.20
CA ALA A 46 8.05 6.00 -4.86
C ALA A 46 9.23 5.03 -4.85
N SER A 47 9.11 3.91 -5.58
CA SER A 47 10.15 2.89 -5.73
C SER A 47 11.43 3.48 -6.34
N GLU A 48 11.32 4.21 -7.45
CA GLU A 48 12.50 4.84 -8.07
C GLU A 48 13.09 5.92 -7.15
N LEU A 49 12.26 6.71 -6.49
CA LEU A 49 12.72 7.73 -5.54
C LEU A 49 13.42 7.12 -4.33
N LEU A 50 13.00 5.96 -3.84
CA LEU A 50 13.56 5.29 -2.66
C LEU A 50 14.68 4.30 -2.96
N LYS A 51 15.04 4.12 -4.23
CA LYS A 51 16.13 3.26 -4.66
C LYS A 51 17.43 3.55 -3.90
N GLY A 52 18.06 2.47 -3.42
CA GLY A 52 19.29 2.53 -2.62
C GLY A 52 19.10 2.97 -1.16
N SER A 53 17.87 3.10 -0.68
CA SER A 53 17.57 3.33 0.75
C SER A 53 16.97 2.09 1.40
N ASP A 54 16.99 2.05 2.74
CA ASP A 54 16.38 0.98 3.55
C ASP A 54 14.88 1.25 3.86
N VAL A 55 14.24 2.14 3.09
CA VAL A 55 12.82 2.49 3.22
C VAL A 55 12.04 1.69 2.19
N LEU A 56 11.06 0.90 2.65
CA LEU A 56 10.19 0.12 1.78
C LEU A 56 9.11 0.98 1.13
N VAL A 57 8.54 0.50 0.03
CA VAL A 57 7.30 1.03 -0.53
C VAL A 57 6.17 0.09 -0.13
N CYS A 58 5.20 0.61 0.62
CA CYS A 58 3.92 -0.02 0.90
C CYS A 58 2.86 0.56 -0.05
N ALA A 59 2.05 -0.30 -0.65
CA ALA A 59 0.92 0.10 -1.48
C ALA A 59 -0.39 -0.42 -0.88
N VAL A 60 -1.47 0.34 -1.06
CA VAL A 60 -2.80 -0.12 -0.67
C VAL A 60 -3.52 -0.83 -1.81
N ALA A 61 -4.32 -1.86 -1.49
CA ALA A 61 -5.14 -2.58 -2.47
C ALA A 61 -6.61 -2.67 -2.01
N GLY A 62 -7.55 -2.44 -2.92
CA GLY A 62 -8.97 -2.40 -2.57
C GLY A 62 -9.34 -1.22 -1.66
N PHE A 63 -8.54 -0.15 -1.66
CA PHE A 63 -8.64 0.93 -0.68
C PHE A 63 -9.57 2.08 -1.13
N PRO A 64 -10.25 2.78 -0.19
CA PRO A 64 -10.37 2.50 1.24
C PRO A 64 -11.54 1.59 1.60
N LEU A 65 -12.39 1.23 0.63
CA LEU A 65 -13.71 0.67 0.92
C LEU A 65 -13.73 -0.87 1.01
N GLY A 66 -12.76 -1.56 0.42
CA GLY A 66 -12.69 -3.02 0.38
C GLY A 66 -13.75 -3.71 -0.47
N ALA A 67 -14.60 -2.95 -1.17
CA ALA A 67 -15.78 -3.44 -1.90
C ALA A 67 -15.54 -3.75 -3.38
N MET A 68 -14.28 -3.84 -3.80
CA MET A 68 -13.88 -4.28 -5.13
C MET A 68 -14.04 -5.80 -5.25
N SER A 69 -14.12 -6.30 -6.48
CA SER A 69 -14.05 -7.74 -6.71
C SER A 69 -12.67 -8.29 -6.32
N THR A 70 -12.63 -9.55 -5.88
CA THR A 70 -11.39 -10.25 -5.55
C THR A 70 -10.39 -10.24 -6.70
N ALA A 71 -10.87 -10.45 -7.93
CA ALA A 71 -10.02 -10.40 -9.11
C ALA A 71 -9.37 -9.02 -9.32
N ALA A 72 -10.09 -7.93 -9.04
CA ALA A 72 -9.55 -6.58 -9.14
C ALA A 72 -8.51 -6.31 -8.05
N LYS A 73 -8.76 -6.72 -6.79
CA LYS A 73 -7.78 -6.57 -5.70
C LYS A 73 -6.50 -7.34 -5.97
N LYS A 74 -6.62 -8.59 -6.43
CA LYS A 74 -5.49 -9.42 -6.83
C LYS A 74 -4.66 -8.73 -7.91
N PHE A 75 -5.31 -8.28 -8.98
CA PHE A 75 -4.62 -7.63 -10.08
C PHE A 75 -3.92 -6.33 -9.63
N GLU A 76 -4.60 -5.49 -8.84
CA GLU A 76 -4.01 -4.27 -8.28
C GLU A 76 -2.76 -4.57 -7.44
N ALA A 77 -2.80 -5.60 -6.58
CA ALA A 77 -1.65 -6.01 -5.80
C ALA A 77 -0.50 -6.55 -6.65
N GLU A 78 -0.79 -7.39 -7.66
CA GLU A 78 0.22 -7.90 -8.60
C GLU A 78 0.91 -6.78 -9.37
N GLU A 79 0.16 -5.78 -9.84
CA GLU A 79 0.72 -4.61 -10.52
C GLU A 79 1.56 -3.75 -9.57
N ALA A 80 1.08 -3.50 -8.33
CA ALA A 80 1.87 -2.77 -7.34
C ALA A 80 3.20 -3.46 -7.03
N VAL A 81 3.22 -4.80 -6.92
CA VAL A 81 4.47 -5.55 -6.73
C VAL A 81 5.40 -5.41 -7.94
N LYS A 82 4.86 -5.47 -9.17
CA LYS A 82 5.66 -5.24 -10.39
C LYS A 82 6.26 -3.84 -10.44
N ASP A 83 5.54 -2.84 -9.95
CA ASP A 83 5.98 -1.45 -9.85
C ASP A 83 6.98 -1.21 -8.69
N GLY A 84 7.21 -2.21 -7.84
CA GLY A 84 8.23 -2.20 -6.80
C GLY A 84 7.72 -2.00 -5.38
N ALA A 85 6.44 -2.25 -5.11
CA ALA A 85 5.96 -2.38 -3.73
C ALA A 85 6.62 -3.59 -3.04
N GLY A 86 7.15 -3.36 -1.85
CA GLY A 86 7.66 -4.42 -0.97
C GLY A 86 6.62 -4.94 0.02
N GLU A 87 5.54 -4.18 0.24
CA GLU A 87 4.45 -4.48 1.17
C GLU A 87 3.11 -4.08 0.53
N ILE A 88 2.04 -4.82 0.83
CA ILE A 88 0.68 -4.55 0.35
C ILE A 88 -0.29 -4.52 1.55
N ASP A 89 -0.96 -3.39 1.72
CA ASP A 89 -2.00 -3.17 2.72
C ASP A 89 -3.39 -3.24 2.07
N MET A 90 -4.01 -4.42 2.12
CA MET A 90 -5.34 -4.61 1.55
C MET A 90 -6.47 -4.25 2.53
N VAL A 91 -7.60 -3.77 2.00
CA VAL A 91 -8.84 -3.65 2.78
C VAL A 91 -9.69 -4.90 2.60
N MET A 92 -10.05 -5.57 3.69
CA MET A 92 -10.97 -6.72 3.68
C MET A 92 -12.33 -6.32 3.09
N ASN A 93 -13.08 -7.26 2.52
CA ASN A 93 -14.45 -6.99 2.13
C ASN A 93 -15.36 -6.82 3.36
N ILE A 94 -15.62 -5.56 3.74
CA ILE A 94 -16.41 -5.21 4.93
C ILE A 94 -17.87 -5.64 4.77
N GLY A 95 -18.40 -5.65 3.55
CA GLY A 95 -19.76 -6.12 3.25
C GLY A 95 -19.95 -7.59 3.59
N LEU A 96 -19.03 -8.44 3.12
CA LEU A 96 -19.02 -9.88 3.44
C LEU A 96 -18.81 -10.12 4.94
N ALA A 97 -17.95 -9.33 5.59
CA ALA A 97 -17.74 -9.43 7.03
C ALA A 97 -19.01 -9.13 7.83
N LYS A 98 -19.78 -8.13 7.40
CA LYS A 98 -21.07 -7.79 8.01
C LYS A 98 -22.14 -8.86 7.78
N ASP A 99 -22.07 -9.56 6.65
CA ASP A 99 -22.98 -10.67 6.33
C ASP A 99 -22.57 -11.99 7.01
N GLY A 100 -21.38 -12.03 7.64
CA GLY A 100 -20.84 -13.22 8.29
C GLY A 100 -20.20 -14.23 7.31
N ASP A 101 -19.96 -13.83 6.06
CA ASP A 101 -19.30 -14.66 5.06
C ASP A 101 -17.78 -14.65 5.23
N TRP A 102 -17.31 -15.34 6.27
CA TRP A 102 -15.88 -15.49 6.56
C TRP A 102 -15.14 -16.29 5.50
N LYS A 103 -15.83 -17.20 4.80
CA LYS A 103 -15.24 -18.00 3.73
C LYS A 103 -14.93 -17.11 2.52
N GLY A 104 -15.87 -16.25 2.12
CA GLY A 104 -15.64 -15.30 1.03
C GLY A 104 -14.51 -14.31 1.34
N ILE A 105 -14.33 -13.90 2.60
CA ILE A 105 -13.20 -13.07 3.04
C ILE A 105 -11.88 -13.83 2.97
N GLU A 106 -11.85 -15.08 3.44
CA GLU A 106 -10.66 -15.92 3.36
C GLU A 106 -10.23 -16.12 1.89
N GLU A 107 -11.18 -16.41 1.00
CA GLU A 107 -10.93 -16.51 -0.45
C GLU A 107 -10.41 -15.18 -1.03
N ASP A 108 -10.96 -14.04 -0.63
CA ASP A 108 -10.51 -12.70 -1.06
C ASP A 108 -9.07 -12.40 -0.65
N ILE A 109 -8.71 -12.71 0.61
CA ILE A 109 -7.35 -12.50 1.14
C ILE A 109 -6.35 -13.47 0.51
N LEU A 110 -6.72 -14.76 0.37
CA LEU A 110 -5.86 -15.76 -0.25
C LEU A 110 -5.54 -15.44 -1.71
N ALA A 111 -6.45 -14.79 -2.42
CA ALA A 111 -6.22 -14.39 -3.80
C ALA A 111 -5.21 -13.24 -3.96
N VAL A 112 -5.03 -12.40 -2.93
CA VAL A 112 -4.09 -11.26 -2.91
C VAL A 112 -2.69 -11.69 -2.41
N LYS A 113 -2.58 -12.82 -1.72
CA LYS A 113 -1.36 -13.33 -1.08
C LYS A 113 -0.23 -13.69 -2.05
#